data_AF-A0A6J5ZUC3-F1
#
_entry.id   AF-A0A6J5ZUC3-F1
#
_cell.length_a   1.000
_cell.length_b   1.000
_cell.length_c   1.000
_cell.angle_alpha   90.00
_cell.angle_beta   90.00
_cell.angle_gamma   90.00
#
_symmetry.space_group_name_H-M   'P 1'
#
loop_
_entity.id
_entity.type
_entity.pdbx_description
1 polymer ?
#
loop_
_entity_poly.entity_id
_entity_poly.type
_entity_poly.pdbx_seq_one_letter_code
_entity_poly.pdbx_strand_id
1 'polypeptide(L)'
;MGRKRVTGLQRQLRPQPIDRRSIVCLRRTLLICVASALAALATGGAAGAVASPILILEPSGRVTLRDDPLIPPADRSELPPSLGRSVGATMAAAPKAETASSSDLAAAVARLADSGAIDAATSSTYRSAISSAKSAARRLSGRRRSELRAVIANFNRMSRGGLVTASRLAPMIETLKRNVQWWTSGSLLSYGQRVGFKGSEIVWQSYPGQGLQIQWLGTFGHMNALWTVKSQARELGDLADEVDRLSVKRAGGVAWEYLFQFGGGRPPWVSGLSQGTAVQALARASERLDRPHLLNVARDGLGVFRTRPPSGVRLKTAHGYYYAAYSYAPGQRIYNAFYQSLIGLHDLSAISGDKISRGLWLAGQREGRYELPHSDTGSWSYYQPGELSPMNYHIVLRDFIRGLCDRMTADRQRETIKLRARKGPAAVLGDFKSWPDGGPYCVMTTRFSKYLYKRVGTSPPSPAPR
;
A
#
# COMPACT_ATOMS: atom_id res chain seq x y z
N MET A 1 87.95 -13.26 37.08
CA MET A 1 86.52 -13.39 37.47
C MET A 1 85.75 -12.15 37.02
N GLY A 2 84.64 -12.33 36.29
CA GLY A 2 83.53 -11.37 36.22
C GLY A 2 83.61 -10.18 35.24
N ARG A 3 83.22 -10.40 33.97
CA ARG A 3 82.91 -9.36 32.97
C ARG A 3 81.71 -8.49 33.42
N LYS A 4 81.86 -7.16 33.35
CA LYS A 4 80.75 -6.18 33.43
C LYS A 4 79.96 -6.17 32.12
N ARG A 5 78.63 -6.30 32.23
CA ARG A 5 77.65 -6.21 31.14
C ARG A 5 77.46 -4.76 30.72
N VAL A 6 77.68 -4.49 29.43
CA VAL A 6 77.09 -3.35 28.72
C VAL A 6 75.74 -3.81 28.18
N THR A 7 74.68 -3.10 28.56
CA THR A 7 73.29 -3.31 28.12
C THR A 7 73.15 -3.01 26.63
N GLY A 8 72.82 -4.05 25.86
CA GLY A 8 72.70 -3.98 24.41
C GLY A 8 71.41 -3.29 23.95
N LEU A 9 71.60 -2.20 23.22
CA LEU A 9 70.71 -1.80 22.12
C LEU A 9 70.88 -2.82 20.97
N GLN A 10 69.81 -3.05 20.20
CA GLN A 10 69.73 -3.90 18.99
C GLN A 10 69.60 -5.42 19.18
N ARG A 11 68.36 -5.87 19.42
CA ARG A 11 67.78 -7.08 18.82
C ARG A 11 66.29 -7.14 19.12
N GLN A 12 65.45 -6.73 18.17
CA GLN A 12 64.08 -7.24 17.98
C GLN A 12 63.43 -6.58 16.74
N LEU A 13 63.90 -6.98 15.56
CA LEU A 13 63.11 -6.91 14.33
C LEU A 13 63.09 -8.32 13.75
N ARG A 14 62.08 -9.10 14.16
CA ARG A 14 61.62 -10.29 13.43
C ARG A 14 60.09 -10.28 13.46
N PRO A 15 59.41 -10.34 12.30
CA PRO A 15 57.96 -10.45 12.24
C PRO A 15 57.51 -11.83 12.73
N GLN A 16 56.54 -11.85 13.64
CA GLN A 16 55.88 -13.07 14.10
C GLN A 16 54.94 -13.61 13.00
N PRO A 17 54.83 -14.94 12.81
CA PRO A 17 53.88 -15.52 11.88
C PRO A 17 52.44 -15.34 12.40
N ILE A 18 51.57 -14.79 11.57
CA ILE A 18 50.14 -14.62 11.87
C ILE A 18 49.50 -16.02 11.99
N ASP A 19 49.05 -16.35 13.20
CA ASP A 19 48.33 -17.58 13.50
C ASP A 19 47.00 -17.61 12.74
N ARG A 20 46.90 -18.53 11.76
CA ARG A 20 45.71 -18.72 10.92
C ARG A 20 44.50 -19.31 11.66
N ARG A 21 44.61 -19.63 12.96
CA ARG A 21 43.48 -20.10 13.77
C ARG A 21 42.56 -18.96 14.28
N SER A 22 43.03 -17.71 14.31
CA SER A 22 42.24 -16.56 14.79
C SER A 22 41.29 -15.96 13.75
N ILE A 23 41.53 -16.20 12.45
CA ILE A 23 40.67 -15.71 11.35
C ILE A 23 39.41 -16.57 11.17
N VAL A 24 39.45 -17.85 11.59
CA VAL A 24 38.30 -18.75 11.51
C VAL A 24 37.29 -18.47 12.64
N CYS A 25 37.77 -18.06 13.82
CA CYS A 25 36.89 -17.68 14.93
C CYS A 25 36.13 -16.36 14.63
N LEU A 26 36.81 -15.36 14.06
CA LEU A 26 36.19 -14.08 13.65
C LEU A 26 35.18 -14.23 12.50
N ARG A 27 35.36 -15.19 11.58
CA ARG A 27 34.35 -15.48 10.54
C ARG A 27 33.12 -16.23 11.07
N ARG A 28 33.27 -17.10 12.09
CA ARG A 28 32.12 -17.77 12.73
C ARG A 28 31.31 -16.83 13.64
N THR A 29 31.96 -15.90 14.34
CA THR A 29 31.24 -14.94 15.20
C THR A 29 30.51 -13.86 14.39
N LEU A 30 31.04 -13.45 13.22
CA LEU A 30 30.34 -12.52 12.32
C LEU A 30 29.12 -13.18 11.63
N LEU A 31 29.18 -14.48 11.33
CA LEU A 31 28.07 -15.25 10.76
C LEU A 31 26.94 -15.49 11.78
N ILE A 32 27.26 -15.64 13.06
CA ILE A 32 26.25 -15.81 14.12
C ILE A 32 25.56 -14.47 14.44
N CYS A 33 26.27 -13.34 14.46
CA CYS A 33 25.65 -12.02 14.68
C CYS A 33 24.82 -11.51 13.48
N VAL A 34 25.13 -11.92 12.25
CA VAL A 34 24.30 -11.61 11.07
C VAL A 34 23.07 -12.53 10.98
N ALA A 35 23.15 -13.77 11.48
CA ALA A 35 21.99 -14.66 11.58
C ALA A 35 20.99 -14.20 12.66
N SER A 36 21.44 -13.62 13.78
CA SER A 36 20.56 -13.10 14.82
C SER A 36 19.85 -11.79 14.42
N ALA A 37 20.48 -10.95 13.60
CA ALA A 37 19.87 -9.70 13.10
C ALA A 37 18.87 -9.93 11.95
N LEU A 38 18.93 -11.08 11.25
CA LEU A 38 17.94 -11.49 10.25
C LEU A 38 16.78 -12.30 10.84
N ALA A 39 16.94 -12.87 12.04
CA ALA A 39 15.85 -13.53 12.77
C ALA A 39 15.01 -12.55 13.62
N ALA A 40 15.56 -11.42 14.05
CA ALA A 40 14.82 -10.38 14.78
C ALA A 40 13.92 -9.48 13.89
N LEU A 41 14.08 -9.56 12.56
CA LEU A 41 13.16 -8.95 11.58
C LEU A 41 12.01 -9.88 11.16
N ALA A 42 11.97 -11.11 11.69
CA ALA A 42 10.99 -12.14 11.31
C ALA A 42 9.94 -12.47 12.39
N THR A 43 10.01 -11.87 13.59
CA THR A 43 9.11 -12.19 14.71
C THR A 43 8.47 -10.98 15.39
N GLY A 44 8.47 -9.82 14.72
CA GLY A 44 7.68 -8.66 15.11
C GLY A 44 6.18 -8.88 14.90
N GLY A 45 5.54 -9.62 15.80
CA GLY A 45 4.08 -9.67 15.96
C GLY A 45 3.36 -10.59 14.97
N ALA A 46 3.43 -11.90 15.19
CA ALA A 46 2.35 -12.80 14.79
C ALA A 46 1.13 -12.55 15.70
N ALA A 47 0.48 -11.39 15.56
CA ALA A 47 -0.94 -11.32 15.83
C ALA A 47 -1.56 -12.22 14.77
N GLY A 48 -2.12 -13.38 15.18
CA GLY A 48 -2.57 -14.46 14.30
C GLY A 48 -3.07 -13.91 12.97
N ALA A 49 -2.40 -14.31 11.89
CA ALA A 49 -2.85 -14.01 10.54
C ALA A 49 -4.19 -14.72 10.38
N VAL A 50 -5.29 -14.01 10.66
CA VAL A 50 -6.62 -14.45 10.27
C VAL A 50 -6.57 -14.43 8.74
N ALA A 51 -6.32 -15.59 8.13
CA ALA A 51 -6.39 -15.71 6.68
C ALA A 51 -7.78 -15.26 6.25
N SER A 52 -7.86 -14.39 5.24
CA SER A 52 -9.17 -14.09 4.66
C SER A 52 -9.50 -15.15 3.62
N PRO A 53 -10.62 -15.87 3.78
CA PRO A 53 -11.10 -16.73 2.72
C PRO A 53 -11.33 -15.88 1.47
N ILE A 54 -10.57 -16.15 0.40
CA ILE A 54 -10.82 -15.58 -0.91
C ILE A 54 -11.47 -16.64 -1.79
N LEU A 55 -12.52 -16.26 -2.51
CA LEU A 55 -13.09 -17.14 -3.51
C LEU A 55 -12.31 -16.99 -4.82
N ILE A 56 -11.76 -18.09 -5.33
CA ILE A 56 -11.06 -18.12 -6.60
C ILE A 56 -11.96 -18.72 -7.67
N LEU A 57 -12.13 -18.00 -8.78
CA LEU A 57 -12.81 -18.52 -9.96
C LEU A 57 -11.81 -19.23 -10.88
N GLU A 58 -12.02 -20.53 -11.07
CA GLU A 58 -11.26 -21.35 -12.00
C GLU A 58 -11.74 -21.15 -13.46
N PRO A 59 -10.92 -21.47 -14.48
CA PRO A 59 -11.31 -21.36 -15.88
C PRO A 59 -12.55 -22.19 -16.25
N SER A 60 -12.78 -23.30 -15.52
CA SER A 60 -13.96 -24.16 -15.66
C SER A 60 -15.27 -23.53 -15.14
N GLY A 61 -15.20 -22.36 -14.51
CA GLY A 61 -16.34 -21.70 -13.85
C GLY A 61 -16.61 -22.20 -12.43
N ARG A 62 -15.84 -23.18 -11.94
CA ARG A 62 -15.91 -23.63 -10.54
C ARG A 62 -15.31 -22.57 -9.61
N VAL A 63 -16.00 -22.29 -8.51
CA VAL A 63 -15.47 -21.45 -7.42
C VAL A 63 -14.86 -22.35 -6.36
N THR A 64 -13.61 -22.04 -5.98
CA THR A 64 -12.91 -22.70 -4.88
C THR A 64 -12.64 -21.69 -3.76
N LEU A 65 -12.69 -22.16 -2.52
CA LEU A 65 -12.24 -21.39 -1.37
C LEU A 65 -10.72 -21.53 -1.28
N ARG A 66 -10.00 -20.42 -1.21
CA ARG A 66 -8.57 -20.39 -0.90
C ARG A 66 -8.38 -19.57 0.36
N ASP A 67 -7.83 -20.18 1.39
CA ASP A 67 -7.33 -19.46 2.55
C ASP A 67 -5.93 -18.97 2.21
N ASP A 68 -5.81 -17.69 1.87
CA ASP A 68 -4.53 -17.06 1.58
C ASP A 68 -4.12 -16.15 2.76
N PRO A 69 -3.14 -16.56 3.59
CA PRO A 69 -2.70 -15.75 4.72
C PRO A 69 -1.97 -14.48 4.28
N LEU A 70 -1.58 -14.35 3.00
CA LEU A 70 -0.90 -13.20 2.43
C LEU A 70 -1.88 -12.17 1.86
N ILE A 71 -3.18 -12.48 1.78
CA ILE A 71 -4.20 -11.47 1.46
C ILE A 71 -4.64 -10.84 2.78
N PRO A 72 -4.41 -9.53 2.99
CA PRO A 72 -4.80 -8.91 4.24
C PRO A 72 -6.31 -9.03 4.47
N PRO A 73 -6.78 -9.14 5.72
CA PRO A 73 -8.21 -9.19 5.97
C PRO A 73 -9.00 -8.03 5.41
N ALA A 74 -10.21 -8.29 4.91
CA ALA A 74 -11.06 -7.26 4.32
C ALA A 74 -11.28 -6.09 5.29
N ASP A 75 -11.62 -6.37 6.55
CA ASP A 75 -11.82 -5.39 7.62
C ASP A 75 -10.55 -4.59 8.02
N ARG A 76 -9.35 -5.09 7.68
CA ARG A 76 -8.06 -4.44 7.95
C ARG A 76 -7.50 -3.67 6.76
N SER A 77 -8.06 -3.89 5.57
CA SER A 77 -7.58 -3.29 4.32
C SER A 77 -8.72 -2.81 3.43
N GLU A 78 -9.90 -2.60 4.02
CA GLU A 78 -11.01 -1.95 3.36
C GLU A 78 -10.69 -0.48 3.16
N LEU A 79 -11.20 0.08 2.07
CA LEU A 79 -11.32 1.51 1.98
C LEU A 79 -12.32 1.95 3.05
N PRO A 80 -11.92 2.82 3.97
CA PRO A 80 -12.84 3.20 5.03
C PRO A 80 -14.06 3.96 4.50
N PRO A 81 -15.29 3.70 4.97
CA PRO A 81 -16.44 4.43 4.48
C PRO A 81 -16.24 5.95 4.67
N SER A 82 -16.63 6.74 3.67
CA SER A 82 -16.67 8.18 3.84
C SER A 82 -17.84 8.50 4.78
N LEU A 83 -17.60 9.18 5.88
CA LEU A 83 -18.64 9.59 6.82
C LEU A 83 -19.00 11.05 6.58
N GLY A 84 -19.43 11.35 5.36
CA GLY A 84 -20.01 12.64 5.05
C GLY A 84 -21.13 12.93 6.04
N ARG A 85 -21.06 14.09 6.72
CA ARG A 85 -22.10 14.61 7.60
C ARG A 85 -23.45 14.40 6.90
N SER A 86 -24.34 13.72 7.60
CA SER A 86 -25.68 13.31 7.15
C SER A 86 -26.54 14.51 6.76
N VAL A 87 -26.35 15.03 5.55
CA VAL A 87 -27.45 15.63 4.80
C VAL A 87 -28.20 14.46 4.18
N GLY A 88 -29.08 13.83 4.96
CA GLY A 88 -30.03 12.83 4.48
C GLY A 88 -29.48 11.86 3.44
N ALA A 89 -28.36 11.19 3.72
CA ALA A 89 -27.97 10.03 2.95
C ALA A 89 -28.91 8.88 3.33
N THR A 90 -30.14 8.93 2.81
CA THR A 90 -30.74 7.68 2.33
C THR A 90 -29.62 6.95 1.61
N MET A 91 -29.36 5.68 1.95
CA MET A 91 -28.58 4.80 1.07
C MET A 91 -29.04 5.14 -0.33
N ALA A 92 -28.21 5.82 -1.13
CA ALA A 92 -28.68 6.39 -2.38
C ALA A 92 -29.35 5.24 -3.10
N ALA A 93 -30.67 5.33 -3.27
CA ALA A 93 -31.46 4.25 -3.82
C ALA A 93 -30.69 3.78 -5.05
N ALA A 94 -30.39 2.48 -5.13
CA ALA A 94 -29.62 1.90 -6.23
C ALA A 94 -30.08 2.62 -7.49
N PRO A 95 -29.18 3.36 -8.19
CA PRO A 95 -29.60 4.38 -9.14
C PRO A 95 -30.66 3.74 -10.03
N LYS A 96 -31.86 4.35 -10.10
CA LYS A 96 -32.91 3.89 -11.04
C LYS A 96 -32.17 3.60 -12.32
N ALA A 97 -32.28 2.35 -12.80
CA ALA A 97 -31.52 1.90 -13.94
C ALA A 97 -31.76 2.89 -15.09
N GLU A 98 -30.87 3.88 -15.24
CA GLU A 98 -30.85 4.72 -16.42
C GLU A 98 -30.83 3.72 -17.55
N THR A 99 -31.82 3.83 -18.44
CA THR A 99 -31.82 3.10 -19.68
C THR A 99 -30.47 3.39 -20.29
N ALA A 100 -29.56 2.41 -20.20
CA ALA A 100 -28.20 2.55 -20.62
C ALA A 100 -28.26 2.68 -22.15
N SER A 101 -28.46 3.90 -22.64
CA SER A 101 -28.16 4.27 -24.01
C SER A 101 -26.72 3.81 -24.24
N SER A 102 -26.60 2.84 -25.13
CA SER A 102 -25.62 1.76 -25.03
C SER A 102 -24.42 1.97 -25.95
N SER A 103 -24.03 3.22 -26.21
CA SER A 103 -22.90 3.54 -27.11
C SER A 103 -21.73 4.24 -26.41
N ASP A 104 -21.91 4.82 -25.22
CA ASP A 104 -20.96 5.81 -24.68
C ASP A 104 -19.52 5.30 -24.55
N LEU A 105 -19.27 4.16 -23.90
CA LEU A 105 -17.89 3.65 -23.76
C LEU A 105 -17.30 3.14 -25.09
N ALA A 106 -18.10 2.46 -25.92
CA ALA A 106 -17.62 1.95 -27.21
C ALA A 106 -17.28 3.10 -28.17
N ALA A 107 -18.07 4.18 -28.15
CA ALA A 107 -17.80 5.40 -28.89
C ALA A 107 -16.53 6.12 -28.37
N ALA A 108 -16.30 6.15 -27.06
CA ALA A 108 -15.05 6.68 -26.51
C ALA A 108 -13.82 5.87 -26.96
N VAL A 109 -13.92 4.54 -26.99
CA VAL A 109 -12.87 3.67 -27.54
C VAL A 109 -12.64 3.95 -29.03
N ALA A 110 -13.71 4.10 -29.82
CA ALA A 110 -13.59 4.45 -31.24
C ALA A 110 -12.88 5.80 -31.42
N ARG A 111 -13.31 6.86 -30.72
CA ARG A 111 -12.66 8.18 -30.79
C ARG A 111 -11.17 8.15 -30.44
N LEU A 112 -10.77 7.36 -29.45
CA LEU A 112 -9.36 7.19 -29.08
C LEU A 112 -8.57 6.44 -30.15
N ALA A 113 -9.20 5.51 -30.87
CA ALA A 113 -8.57 4.84 -32.01
C ALA A 113 -8.43 5.78 -33.21
N ASP A 114 -9.50 6.54 -33.51
CA ASP A 114 -9.52 7.51 -34.61
C ASP A 114 -8.48 8.63 -34.41
N SER A 115 -8.22 9.00 -33.14
CA SER A 115 -7.18 9.96 -32.79
C SER A 115 -5.77 9.35 -32.70
N GLY A 116 -5.60 8.06 -32.98
CA GLY A 116 -4.31 7.34 -32.86
C GLY A 116 -3.82 7.14 -31.42
N ALA A 117 -4.66 7.39 -30.41
CA ALA A 117 -4.28 7.21 -29.00
C ALA A 117 -4.25 5.74 -28.57
N ILE A 118 -4.91 4.86 -29.32
CA ILE A 118 -4.80 3.40 -29.26
C ILE A 118 -4.79 2.83 -30.68
N ASP A 119 -4.16 1.68 -30.89
CA ASP A 119 -4.17 1.01 -32.19
C ASP A 119 -5.51 0.31 -32.49
N ALA A 120 -5.71 -0.07 -33.76
CA ALA A 120 -6.94 -0.69 -34.24
C ALA A 120 -7.22 -2.08 -33.63
N ALA A 121 -6.18 -2.86 -33.35
CA ALA A 121 -6.32 -4.19 -32.75
C ALA A 121 -6.79 -4.08 -31.30
N THR A 122 -6.15 -3.20 -30.52
CA THR A 122 -6.53 -2.84 -29.15
C THR A 122 -7.98 -2.32 -29.10
N SER A 123 -8.35 -1.41 -30.00
CA SER A 123 -9.71 -0.91 -30.13
C SER A 123 -10.73 -2.03 -30.40
N SER A 124 -10.41 -2.96 -31.31
CA SER A 124 -11.25 -4.12 -31.62
C SER A 124 -11.44 -5.05 -30.41
N THR A 125 -10.35 -5.37 -29.69
CA THR A 125 -10.41 -6.17 -28.46
C THR A 125 -11.27 -5.50 -27.39
N TYR A 126 -11.12 -4.20 -27.18
CA TYR A 126 -11.87 -3.46 -26.17
C TYR A 126 -13.36 -3.36 -26.53
N ARG A 127 -13.70 -3.06 -27.79
CA ARG A 127 -15.10 -3.05 -28.25
C ARG A 127 -15.76 -4.42 -28.12
N SER A 128 -15.02 -5.49 -28.39
CA SER A 128 -15.50 -6.86 -28.20
C SER A 128 -15.82 -7.15 -26.73
N ALA A 129 -14.94 -6.79 -25.80
CA ALA A 129 -15.19 -6.95 -24.37
C ALA A 129 -16.41 -6.15 -23.89
N ILE A 130 -16.60 -4.92 -24.39
CA ILE A 130 -17.78 -4.09 -24.11
C ILE A 130 -19.06 -4.75 -24.63
N SER A 131 -19.04 -5.30 -25.86
CA SER A 131 -20.17 -6.00 -26.45
C SER A 131 -20.54 -7.26 -25.65
N SER A 132 -19.54 -8.05 -25.25
CA SER A 132 -19.72 -9.22 -24.39
C SER A 132 -20.34 -8.85 -23.05
N ALA A 133 -19.90 -7.76 -22.42
CA ALA A 133 -20.47 -7.29 -21.16
C ALA A 133 -21.95 -6.89 -21.29
N LYS A 134 -22.32 -6.17 -22.37
CA LYS A 134 -23.71 -5.82 -22.65
C LYS A 134 -24.57 -7.05 -22.92
N SER A 135 -24.06 -8.00 -23.70
CA SER A 135 -24.75 -9.24 -24.03
C SER A 135 -24.97 -10.10 -22.79
N ALA A 136 -23.96 -10.26 -21.95
CA ALA A 136 -24.07 -10.93 -20.66
C ALA A 136 -25.12 -10.24 -19.76
N ALA A 137 -25.08 -8.91 -19.64
CA ALA A 137 -26.06 -8.16 -18.84
C ALA A 137 -27.51 -8.32 -19.33
N ARG A 138 -27.75 -8.55 -20.63
CA ARG A 138 -29.10 -8.84 -21.17
C ARG A 138 -29.57 -10.24 -20.78
N ARG A 139 -28.67 -11.23 -20.76
CA ARG A 139 -28.96 -12.64 -20.47
C ARG A 139 -29.07 -12.94 -18.98
N LEU A 140 -28.25 -12.32 -18.15
CA LEU A 140 -28.29 -12.44 -16.69
C LEU A 140 -29.62 -11.92 -16.14
N SER A 141 -30.03 -12.38 -14.96
CA SER A 141 -31.22 -11.92 -14.23
C SER A 141 -30.89 -11.55 -12.78
N GLY A 142 -31.86 -10.95 -12.09
CA GLY A 142 -31.76 -10.61 -10.66
C GLY A 142 -30.52 -9.79 -10.29
N ARG A 143 -29.90 -10.14 -9.16
CA ARG A 143 -28.73 -9.43 -8.63
C ARG A 143 -27.53 -9.43 -9.58
N ARG A 144 -27.23 -10.55 -10.24
CA ARG A 144 -26.12 -10.67 -11.21
C ARG A 144 -26.25 -9.63 -12.34
N ARG A 145 -27.47 -9.46 -12.87
CA ARG A 145 -27.77 -8.43 -13.88
C ARG A 145 -27.52 -7.02 -13.33
N SER A 146 -28.04 -6.73 -12.14
CA SER A 146 -27.92 -5.40 -11.53
C SER A 146 -26.46 -5.02 -11.25
N GLU A 147 -25.64 -5.93 -10.72
CA GLU A 147 -24.23 -5.69 -10.44
C GLU A 147 -23.42 -5.43 -11.72
N LEU A 148 -23.58 -6.24 -12.77
CA LEU A 148 -22.89 -6.01 -14.04
C LEU A 148 -23.36 -4.71 -14.72
N ARG A 149 -24.66 -4.40 -14.66
CA ARG A 149 -25.20 -3.15 -15.20
C ARG A 149 -24.66 -1.92 -14.46
N ALA A 150 -24.41 -2.02 -13.16
CA ALA A 150 -23.82 -0.93 -12.39
C ALA A 150 -22.41 -0.58 -12.87
N VAL A 151 -21.57 -1.57 -13.16
CA VAL A 151 -20.23 -1.36 -13.73
C VAL A 151 -20.32 -0.68 -15.09
N ILE A 152 -21.20 -1.17 -15.97
CA ILE A 152 -21.43 -0.55 -17.29
C ILE A 152 -21.90 0.90 -17.12
N ALA A 153 -22.80 1.18 -16.17
CA ALA A 153 -23.31 2.52 -15.90
C ALA A 153 -22.22 3.47 -15.38
N ASN A 154 -21.30 3.00 -14.53
CA ASN A 154 -20.14 3.80 -14.09
C ASN A 154 -19.29 4.24 -15.28
N PHE A 155 -18.98 3.32 -16.19
CA PHE A 155 -18.12 3.64 -17.34
C PHE A 155 -18.83 4.46 -18.42
N ASN A 156 -20.14 4.29 -18.60
CA ASN A 156 -20.91 5.18 -19.46
C ASN A 156 -20.94 6.61 -18.89
N ARG A 157 -21.14 6.78 -17.58
CA ARG A 157 -21.04 8.10 -16.94
C ARG A 157 -19.66 8.73 -17.10
N MET A 158 -18.58 7.95 -16.93
CA MET A 158 -17.23 8.44 -17.18
C MET A 158 -17.04 8.88 -18.64
N SER A 159 -17.58 8.12 -19.60
CA SER A 159 -17.53 8.49 -21.02
C SER A 159 -18.26 9.80 -21.30
N ARG A 160 -19.48 9.98 -20.77
CA ARG A 160 -20.24 11.23 -20.90
C ARG A 160 -19.53 12.42 -20.25
N GLY A 161 -18.77 12.18 -19.18
CA GLY A 161 -17.95 13.20 -18.52
C GLY A 161 -16.61 13.49 -19.22
N GLY A 162 -16.30 12.86 -20.35
CA GLY A 162 -14.99 13.01 -21.02
C GLY A 162 -13.82 12.44 -20.22
N LEU A 163 -14.09 11.51 -19.30
CA LEU A 163 -13.10 10.98 -18.35
C LEU A 163 -12.41 9.70 -18.87
N VAL A 164 -12.78 9.20 -20.05
CA VAL A 164 -12.14 8.04 -20.68
C VAL A 164 -10.90 8.49 -21.44
N THR A 165 -9.75 7.95 -21.05
CA THR A 165 -8.45 8.21 -21.68
C THR A 165 -7.82 6.88 -22.08
N ALA A 166 -6.84 6.90 -23.00
CA ALA A 166 -6.12 5.70 -23.41
C ALA A 166 -5.58 4.89 -22.22
N SER A 167 -4.95 5.55 -21.23
CA SER A 167 -4.40 4.87 -20.06
C SER A 167 -5.48 4.29 -19.13
N ARG A 168 -6.71 4.80 -19.14
CA ARG A 168 -7.81 4.26 -18.31
C ARG A 168 -8.49 3.06 -18.94
N LEU A 169 -8.33 2.82 -20.24
CA LEU A 169 -9.04 1.73 -20.91
C LEU A 169 -8.63 0.37 -20.38
N ALA A 170 -7.34 0.14 -20.08
CA ALA A 170 -6.88 -1.15 -19.54
C ALA A 170 -7.61 -1.56 -18.25
N PRO A 171 -7.61 -0.78 -17.15
CA PRO A 171 -8.35 -1.15 -15.94
C PRO A 171 -9.87 -1.15 -16.11
N MET A 172 -10.44 -0.30 -16.99
CA MET A 172 -11.88 -0.32 -17.28
C MET A 172 -12.29 -1.63 -17.95
N ILE A 173 -11.55 -2.06 -18.98
CA ILE A 173 -11.86 -3.28 -19.74
C ILE A 173 -11.59 -4.52 -18.89
N GLU A 174 -10.52 -4.54 -18.09
CA GLU A 174 -10.26 -5.63 -17.15
C GLU A 174 -11.40 -5.78 -16.14
N THR A 175 -11.90 -4.66 -15.60
CA THR A 175 -13.06 -4.66 -14.70
C THR A 175 -14.31 -5.23 -15.37
N LEU A 176 -14.60 -4.88 -16.63
CA LEU A 176 -15.72 -5.49 -17.37
C LEU A 176 -15.53 -7.00 -17.55
N LYS A 177 -14.34 -7.44 -17.98
CA LYS A 177 -14.05 -8.86 -18.22
C LYS A 177 -14.26 -9.69 -16.96
N ARG A 178 -13.72 -9.25 -15.82
CA ARG A 178 -13.85 -9.96 -14.54
C ARG A 178 -15.27 -9.96 -13.99
N ASN A 179 -16.02 -8.87 -14.18
CA ASN A 179 -17.43 -8.85 -13.83
C ASN A 179 -18.26 -9.79 -14.73
N VAL A 180 -18.00 -9.83 -16.03
CA VAL A 180 -18.65 -10.81 -16.92
C VAL A 180 -18.34 -12.22 -16.45
N GLN A 181 -17.05 -12.54 -16.30
CA GLN A 181 -16.59 -13.86 -15.88
C GLN A 181 -17.27 -14.29 -14.58
N TRP A 182 -17.23 -13.46 -13.53
CA TRP A 182 -17.83 -13.80 -12.24
C TRP A 182 -19.34 -13.88 -12.29
N TRP A 183 -20.03 -12.86 -12.82
CA TRP A 183 -21.49 -12.83 -12.74
C TRP A 183 -22.16 -13.86 -13.64
N THR A 184 -21.45 -14.45 -14.61
CA THR A 184 -21.96 -15.58 -15.40
C THR A 184 -21.83 -16.94 -14.73
N SER A 185 -20.84 -17.16 -13.87
CA SER A 185 -20.53 -18.51 -13.34
C SER A 185 -20.30 -18.58 -11.83
N GLY A 186 -19.74 -17.54 -11.22
CA GLY A 186 -19.43 -17.47 -9.79
C GLY A 186 -20.66 -17.39 -8.89
N SER A 187 -20.48 -17.48 -7.58
CA SER A 187 -21.56 -17.36 -6.59
C SER A 187 -22.02 -15.90 -6.38
N LEU A 188 -23.16 -15.71 -5.73
CA LEU A 188 -23.54 -14.39 -5.22
C LEU A 188 -22.61 -13.97 -4.08
N LEU A 189 -22.29 -12.69 -4.01
CA LEU A 189 -21.33 -12.14 -3.06
C LEU A 189 -21.99 -11.18 -2.05
N SER A 190 -21.48 -11.14 -0.83
CA SER A 190 -21.84 -10.12 0.16
C SER A 190 -21.03 -8.82 -0.05
N TYR A 191 -21.35 -7.78 0.72
CA TYR A 191 -20.54 -6.57 0.79
C TYR A 191 -19.13 -6.91 1.32
N GLY A 192 -18.10 -6.35 0.70
CA GLY A 192 -16.72 -6.50 1.19
C GLY A 192 -16.07 -7.86 0.88
N GLN A 193 -16.84 -8.81 0.36
CA GLN A 193 -16.32 -10.13 0.03
C GLN A 193 -15.28 -10.04 -1.08
N ARG A 194 -14.11 -10.65 -0.84
CA ARG A 194 -12.99 -10.68 -1.77
C ARG A 194 -13.03 -11.90 -2.67
N VAL A 195 -12.63 -11.70 -3.92
CA VAL A 195 -12.52 -12.75 -4.91
C VAL A 195 -11.25 -12.58 -5.73
N GLY A 196 -10.76 -13.68 -6.30
CA GLY A 196 -9.63 -13.72 -7.20
C GLY A 196 -9.97 -14.55 -8.43
N PHE A 197 -9.07 -14.52 -9.42
CA PHE A 197 -9.21 -15.26 -10.66
C PHE A 197 -7.95 -16.07 -10.88
N LYS A 198 -8.09 -17.34 -11.27
CA LYS A 198 -6.92 -18.19 -11.55
C LYS A 198 -5.98 -17.51 -12.55
N GLY A 199 -4.69 -17.43 -12.20
CA GLY A 199 -3.66 -16.80 -13.03
C GLY A 199 -3.60 -15.27 -12.93
N SER A 200 -4.20 -14.68 -11.89
CA SER A 200 -4.13 -13.26 -11.56
C SER A 200 -3.98 -13.12 -10.05
N GLU A 201 -3.09 -12.23 -9.61
CA GLU A 201 -2.84 -11.91 -8.20
C GLU A 201 -3.57 -10.61 -7.78
N ILE A 202 -4.34 -9.99 -8.70
CA ILE A 202 -5.16 -8.81 -8.39
C ILE A 202 -6.29 -9.19 -7.42
N VAL A 203 -6.42 -8.42 -6.34
CA VAL A 203 -7.49 -8.61 -5.36
C VAL A 203 -8.74 -7.85 -5.81
N TRP A 204 -9.83 -8.58 -6.02
CA TRP A 204 -11.13 -8.02 -6.34
C TRP A 204 -12.04 -8.01 -5.11
N GLN A 205 -12.93 -7.03 -5.03
CA GLN A 205 -13.89 -6.93 -3.94
C GLN A 205 -15.29 -6.60 -4.46
N SER A 206 -16.29 -7.23 -3.86
CA SER A 206 -17.70 -6.95 -4.11
C SER A 206 -18.14 -5.68 -3.39
N TYR A 207 -18.65 -4.73 -4.17
CA TYR A 207 -19.34 -3.54 -3.69
C TYR A 207 -20.75 -3.57 -4.26
N PRO A 208 -21.76 -4.03 -3.48
CA PRO A 208 -23.14 -4.13 -3.93
C PRO A 208 -23.65 -2.84 -4.59
N GLY A 209 -24.23 -2.99 -5.78
CA GLY A 209 -24.68 -1.87 -6.62
C GLY A 209 -23.54 -1.17 -7.37
N GLN A 210 -22.32 -1.68 -7.30
CA GLN A 210 -21.15 -1.24 -8.06
C GLN A 210 -20.42 -2.42 -8.72
N GLY A 211 -20.87 -3.67 -8.53
CA GLY A 211 -20.22 -4.88 -9.03
C GLY A 211 -18.91 -5.23 -8.32
N LEU A 212 -18.11 -6.07 -8.98
CA LEU A 212 -16.74 -6.35 -8.57
C LEU A 212 -15.82 -5.20 -8.99
N GLN A 213 -14.97 -4.77 -8.08
CA GLN A 213 -14.02 -3.69 -8.32
C GLN A 213 -12.62 -4.12 -7.91
N ILE A 214 -11.60 -3.60 -8.59
CA ILE A 214 -10.22 -3.78 -8.15
C ILE A 214 -10.08 -3.11 -6.79
N GLN A 215 -9.63 -3.88 -5.80
CA GLN A 215 -9.34 -3.39 -4.47
C GLN A 215 -7.85 -3.04 -4.42
N TRP A 216 -7.48 -1.81 -4.80
CA TRP A 216 -6.06 -1.43 -4.87
C TRP A 216 -5.32 -1.53 -3.54
N LEU A 217 -5.92 -1.11 -2.43
CA LEU A 217 -5.30 -1.24 -1.11
C LEU A 217 -5.03 -2.70 -0.73
N GLY A 218 -5.99 -3.60 -0.97
CA GLY A 218 -5.86 -5.03 -0.76
C GLY A 218 -4.84 -5.65 -1.71
N THR A 219 -4.80 -5.21 -2.96
CA THR A 219 -3.84 -5.65 -3.98
C THR A 219 -2.41 -5.29 -3.59
N PHE A 220 -2.14 -4.04 -3.19
CA PHE A 220 -0.79 -3.65 -2.76
C PHE A 220 -0.44 -4.14 -1.35
N GLY A 221 -1.43 -4.38 -0.50
CA GLY A 221 -1.25 -5.10 0.75
C GLY A 221 -0.79 -6.53 0.51
N HIS A 222 -1.44 -7.22 -0.44
CA HIS A 222 -1.03 -8.55 -0.89
C HIS A 222 0.37 -8.55 -1.50
N MET A 223 0.69 -7.59 -2.36
CA MET A 223 2.03 -7.43 -2.94
C MET A 223 3.11 -7.26 -1.86
N ASN A 224 2.85 -6.46 -0.82
CA ASN A 224 3.77 -6.31 0.30
C ASN A 224 3.93 -7.61 1.10
N ALA A 225 2.87 -8.43 1.23
CA ALA A 225 2.94 -9.73 1.88
C ALA A 225 3.70 -10.77 1.03
N LEU A 226 3.52 -10.78 -0.29
CA LEU A 226 4.34 -11.61 -1.19
C LEU A 226 5.84 -11.27 -1.05
N TRP A 227 6.18 -9.99 -0.90
CA TRP A 227 7.57 -9.57 -0.69
C TRP A 227 8.19 -10.12 0.62
N THR A 228 7.42 -10.28 1.70
CA THR A 228 7.96 -10.83 2.96
C THR A 228 8.29 -12.33 2.84
N VAL A 229 7.68 -13.05 1.90
CA VAL A 229 7.86 -14.49 1.70
C VAL A 229 8.76 -14.75 0.49
N LYS A 230 10.03 -15.10 0.73
CA LYS A 230 11.04 -15.26 -0.35
C LYS A 230 10.65 -16.27 -1.44
N SER A 231 9.91 -17.32 -1.11
CA SER A 231 9.48 -18.33 -2.07
C SER A 231 8.45 -17.82 -3.08
N GLN A 232 7.75 -16.72 -2.80
CA GLN A 232 6.70 -16.15 -3.64
C GLN A 232 7.21 -15.12 -4.65
N ALA A 233 8.47 -15.25 -5.10
CA ALA A 233 9.07 -14.28 -6.02
C ALA A 233 8.38 -14.25 -7.39
N ARG A 234 7.83 -15.39 -7.84
CA ARG A 234 7.07 -15.48 -9.08
C ARG A 234 5.79 -14.67 -8.98
N GLU A 235 4.97 -14.93 -7.97
CA GLU A 235 3.70 -14.24 -7.74
C GLU A 235 3.90 -12.74 -7.50
N LEU A 236 4.99 -12.37 -6.82
CA LEU A 236 5.38 -10.96 -6.67
C LEU A 236 5.66 -10.30 -8.03
N GLY A 237 6.33 -11.02 -8.94
CA GLY A 237 6.62 -10.57 -10.30
C GLY A 237 5.36 -10.49 -11.15
N ASP A 238 4.51 -11.52 -11.12
CA ASP A 238 3.25 -11.57 -11.86
C ASP A 238 2.34 -10.42 -11.42
N LEU A 239 2.21 -10.18 -10.11
CA LEU A 239 1.44 -9.07 -9.57
C LEU A 239 2.04 -7.71 -9.96
N ALA A 240 3.37 -7.56 -9.93
CA ALA A 240 4.05 -6.34 -10.34
C ALA A 240 3.75 -5.98 -11.81
N ASP A 241 3.76 -6.98 -12.69
CA ASP A 241 3.46 -6.81 -14.11
C ASP A 241 1.97 -6.50 -14.34
N GLU A 242 1.07 -7.05 -13.52
CA GLU A 242 -0.37 -6.72 -13.54
C GLU A 242 -0.65 -5.27 -13.10
N VAL A 243 -0.12 -4.83 -11.97
CA VAL A 243 -0.39 -3.48 -11.44
C VAL A 243 0.22 -2.38 -12.30
N ASP A 244 1.35 -2.64 -12.96
CA ASP A 244 1.99 -1.72 -13.89
C ASP A 244 1.13 -1.50 -15.13
N ARG A 245 0.70 -2.60 -15.78
CA ARG A 245 -0.21 -2.58 -16.93
C ARG A 245 -1.55 -1.90 -16.65
N LEU A 246 -2.03 -1.98 -15.41
CA LEU A 246 -3.31 -1.39 -14.99
C LEU A 246 -3.17 0.02 -14.40
N SER A 247 -1.96 0.57 -14.34
CA SER A 247 -1.72 1.94 -13.90
C SER A 247 -2.26 2.95 -14.92
N VAL A 248 -2.64 4.14 -14.44
CA VAL A 248 -3.20 5.20 -15.30
C VAL A 248 -2.42 6.49 -15.18
N LYS A 249 -2.33 7.25 -16.28
CA LYS A 249 -1.71 8.58 -16.26
C LYS A 249 -2.59 9.54 -15.45
N ARG A 250 -2.05 10.11 -14.37
CA ARG A 250 -2.74 11.06 -13.48
C ARG A 250 -1.73 11.92 -12.74
N ALA A 251 -2.06 13.19 -12.51
CA ALA A 251 -1.29 14.08 -11.63
C ALA A 251 0.20 14.21 -12.00
N GLY A 252 0.51 14.17 -13.31
CA GLY A 252 1.88 14.25 -13.83
C GLY A 252 2.72 12.97 -13.67
N GLY A 253 2.10 11.84 -13.32
CA GLY A 253 2.75 10.53 -13.21
C GLY A 253 1.73 9.40 -13.36
N VAL A 254 1.86 8.34 -12.58
CA VAL A 254 0.92 7.20 -12.58
C VAL A 254 0.09 7.12 -11.30
N ALA A 255 -1.09 6.51 -11.40
CA ALA A 255 -1.97 6.25 -10.28
C ALA A 255 -2.74 4.95 -10.46
N TRP A 256 -3.31 4.47 -9.35
CA TRP A 256 -4.26 3.36 -9.32
C TRP A 256 -5.63 3.88 -8.91
N GLU A 257 -6.45 4.16 -9.92
CA GLU A 257 -7.76 4.81 -9.75
C GLU A 257 -8.84 3.81 -9.35
N TYR A 258 -9.70 4.21 -8.43
CA TYR A 258 -10.97 3.56 -8.18
C TYR A 258 -12.01 4.11 -9.18
N LEU A 259 -12.60 3.20 -9.95
CA LEU A 259 -13.44 3.51 -11.11
C LEU A 259 -14.95 3.34 -10.83
N PHE A 260 -15.35 3.42 -9.56
CA PHE A 260 -16.74 3.29 -9.12
C PHE A 260 -17.12 4.36 -8.08
N GLN A 261 -18.41 4.49 -7.81
CA GLN A 261 -18.92 5.40 -6.79
C GLN A 261 -18.76 4.80 -5.40
N PHE A 262 -18.22 5.59 -4.47
CA PHE A 262 -18.00 5.14 -3.10
C PHE A 262 -18.06 6.35 -2.17
N GLY A 263 -18.77 6.26 -1.05
CA GLY A 263 -18.79 7.33 -0.06
C GLY A 263 -19.19 8.70 -0.63
N GLY A 264 -20.20 8.75 -1.51
CA GLY A 264 -20.59 9.98 -2.21
C GLY A 264 -19.60 10.50 -3.26
N GLY A 265 -18.41 9.91 -3.38
CA GLY A 265 -17.44 10.18 -4.43
C GLY A 265 -17.85 9.59 -5.77
N ARG A 266 -17.57 10.32 -6.86
CA ARG A 266 -17.75 9.86 -8.23
C ARG A 266 -16.41 9.41 -8.83
N PRO A 267 -16.39 8.36 -9.66
CA PRO A 267 -15.17 7.95 -10.33
C PRO A 267 -14.75 8.94 -11.43
N PRO A 268 -13.44 9.01 -11.74
CA PRO A 268 -12.35 8.30 -11.08
C PRO A 268 -11.81 9.06 -9.88
N TRP A 269 -11.43 8.34 -8.83
CA TRP A 269 -10.77 8.91 -7.65
C TRP A 269 -9.58 8.07 -7.21
N VAL A 270 -8.67 8.67 -6.45
CA VAL A 270 -7.48 8.01 -5.89
C VAL A 270 -7.47 8.13 -4.38
N SER A 271 -6.70 7.25 -3.73
CA SER A 271 -6.52 7.25 -2.28
C SER A 271 -5.05 7.40 -1.90
N GLY A 272 -4.74 8.29 -0.96
CA GLY A 272 -3.39 8.41 -0.42
C GLY A 272 -2.94 7.14 0.32
N LEU A 273 -3.91 6.38 0.86
CA LEU A 273 -3.68 5.09 1.50
C LEU A 273 -3.29 4.01 0.49
N SER A 274 -4.07 3.81 -0.58
CA SER A 274 -3.72 2.82 -1.61
C SER A 274 -2.44 3.22 -2.36
N GLN A 275 -2.30 4.49 -2.73
CA GLN A 275 -1.13 5.01 -3.44
C GLN A 275 0.15 4.88 -2.60
N GLY A 276 0.08 5.12 -1.29
CA GLY A 276 1.21 4.96 -0.37
C GLY A 276 1.66 3.51 -0.27
N THR A 277 0.71 2.59 -0.11
CA THR A 277 0.98 1.14 -0.11
C THR A 277 1.53 0.66 -1.45
N ALA A 278 1.11 1.25 -2.56
CA ALA A 278 1.60 0.93 -3.90
C ALA A 278 3.07 1.28 -4.11
N VAL A 279 3.45 2.53 -3.82
CA VAL A 279 4.85 2.97 -4.01
C VAL A 279 5.81 2.22 -3.09
N GLN A 280 5.34 1.83 -1.90
CA GLN A 280 6.07 0.93 -1.00
C GLN A 280 6.28 -0.45 -1.63
N ALA A 281 5.20 -1.08 -2.11
CA ALA A 281 5.22 -2.43 -2.65
C ALA A 281 6.10 -2.52 -3.90
N LEU A 282 6.00 -1.54 -4.80
CA LEU A 282 6.79 -1.49 -6.03
C LEU A 282 8.27 -1.25 -5.77
N ALA A 283 8.63 -0.39 -4.81
CA ALA A 283 10.03 -0.20 -4.42
C ALA A 283 10.64 -1.50 -3.86
N ARG A 284 9.89 -2.19 -3.00
CA ARG A 284 10.27 -3.49 -2.43
C ARG A 284 10.38 -4.59 -3.48
N ALA A 285 9.44 -4.65 -4.43
CA ALA A 285 9.47 -5.60 -5.53
C ALA A 285 10.65 -5.32 -6.47
N SER A 286 10.95 -4.05 -6.76
CA SER A 286 12.13 -3.67 -7.54
C SER A 286 13.41 -4.23 -6.94
N GLU A 287 13.61 -4.08 -5.63
CA GLU A 287 14.80 -4.58 -4.92
C GLU A 287 14.81 -6.11 -4.89
N ARG A 288 13.68 -6.76 -4.58
CA ARG A 288 13.61 -8.23 -4.46
C ARG A 288 13.79 -8.96 -5.79
N LEU A 289 13.24 -8.41 -6.86
CA LEU A 289 13.22 -9.04 -8.19
C LEU A 289 14.34 -8.55 -9.10
N ASP A 290 15.16 -7.60 -8.64
CA ASP A 290 16.17 -6.91 -9.45
C ASP A 290 15.59 -6.31 -10.74
N ARG A 291 14.41 -5.68 -10.63
CA ARG A 291 13.66 -5.08 -11.75
C ARG A 291 13.60 -3.55 -11.60
N PRO A 292 14.63 -2.80 -12.04
CA PRO A 292 14.73 -1.35 -11.80
C PRO A 292 13.59 -0.52 -12.41
N HIS A 293 12.91 -1.05 -13.45
CA HIS A 293 11.71 -0.43 -14.00
C HIS A 293 10.62 -0.21 -12.94
N LEU A 294 10.42 -1.16 -12.02
CA LEU A 294 9.39 -1.05 -10.98
C LEU A 294 9.66 0.13 -10.03
N LEU A 295 10.93 0.48 -9.81
CA LEU A 295 11.30 1.66 -9.05
C LEU A 295 10.92 2.96 -9.77
N ASN A 296 10.98 2.97 -11.11
CA ASN A 296 10.53 4.12 -11.91
C ASN A 296 9.01 4.27 -11.83
N VAL A 297 8.26 3.17 -11.91
CA VAL A 297 6.80 3.18 -11.69
C VAL A 297 6.46 3.70 -10.29
N ALA A 298 7.20 3.28 -9.27
CA ALA A 298 7.02 3.78 -7.90
C ALA A 298 7.28 5.29 -7.80
N ARG A 299 8.32 5.80 -8.46
CA ARG A 299 8.65 7.24 -8.54
C ARG A 299 7.58 8.03 -9.28
N ASP A 300 7.07 7.51 -10.40
CA ASP A 300 5.98 8.14 -11.16
C ASP A 300 4.69 8.18 -10.32
N GLY A 301 4.50 7.21 -9.43
CA GLY A 301 3.43 7.20 -8.42
C GLY A 301 3.43 8.40 -7.46
N LEU A 302 4.54 9.15 -7.36
CA LEU A 302 4.64 10.35 -6.53
C LEU A 302 3.84 11.54 -7.07
N GLY A 303 3.43 11.53 -8.34
CA GLY A 303 2.60 12.60 -8.94
C GLY A 303 1.35 12.90 -8.10
N VAL A 304 0.71 11.86 -7.59
CA VAL A 304 -0.48 11.94 -6.70
C VAL A 304 -0.16 12.64 -5.38
N PHE A 305 1.03 12.42 -4.80
CA PHE A 305 1.47 13.06 -3.55
C PHE A 305 2.01 14.47 -3.74
N ARG A 306 2.32 14.87 -4.98
CA ARG A 306 2.76 16.24 -5.32
C ARG A 306 1.59 17.17 -5.67
N THR A 307 0.44 16.59 -5.98
CA THR A 307 -0.70 17.31 -6.56
C THR A 307 -1.83 17.45 -5.54
N ARG A 308 -2.52 18.59 -5.55
CA ARG A 308 -3.70 18.82 -4.71
C ARG A 308 -4.91 18.03 -5.21
N PRO A 309 -5.89 17.71 -4.35
CA PRO A 309 -7.22 17.27 -4.76
C PRO A 309 -7.87 18.22 -5.79
N PRO A 310 -8.67 17.70 -6.74
CA PRO A 310 -9.07 16.30 -6.87
C PRO A 310 -8.05 15.40 -7.60
N SER A 311 -7.09 15.96 -8.33
CA SER A 311 -6.14 15.18 -9.15
C SER A 311 -5.12 14.40 -8.31
N GLY A 312 -4.70 14.92 -7.17
CA GLY A 312 -3.85 14.21 -6.21
C GLY A 312 -4.47 14.17 -4.81
N VAL A 313 -3.64 13.97 -3.79
CA VAL A 313 -4.07 13.81 -2.39
C VAL A 313 -3.40 14.79 -1.43
N ARG A 314 -2.54 15.68 -1.92
CA ARG A 314 -1.75 16.57 -1.05
C ARG A 314 -2.55 17.79 -0.60
N LEU A 315 -2.65 17.94 0.71
CA LEU A 315 -3.13 19.15 1.38
C LEU A 315 -1.94 19.87 2.03
N LYS A 316 -1.79 21.17 1.76
CA LYS A 316 -0.79 22.00 2.43
C LYS A 316 -1.36 22.46 3.77
N THR A 317 -0.57 22.33 4.82
CA THR A 317 -0.92 22.74 6.19
C THR A 317 0.13 23.72 6.71
N ALA A 318 -0.08 24.25 7.92
CA ALA A 318 0.90 25.11 8.58
C ALA A 318 2.20 24.35 8.95
N HIS A 319 2.12 23.03 9.22
CA HIS A 319 3.27 22.25 9.70
C HIS A 319 3.94 21.41 8.60
N GLY A 320 3.23 21.13 7.51
CA GLY A 320 3.75 20.34 6.41
C GLY A 320 2.70 19.95 5.38
N TYR A 321 2.63 18.65 5.09
CA TYR A 321 1.66 18.10 4.14
C TYR A 321 0.81 17.02 4.80
N TYR A 322 -0.50 17.14 4.66
CA TYR A 322 -1.43 16.06 4.93
C TYR A 322 -1.78 15.34 3.62
N TYR A 323 -1.89 14.02 3.66
CA TYR A 323 -2.22 13.21 2.48
C TYR A 323 -3.60 12.58 2.67
N ALA A 324 -4.57 13.04 1.88
CA ALA A 324 -5.97 12.65 2.01
C ALA A 324 -6.19 11.17 1.66
N ALA A 325 -7.05 10.51 2.44
CA ALA A 325 -7.54 9.17 2.12
C ALA A 325 -8.35 9.14 0.83
N TYR A 326 -9.11 10.20 0.56
CA TYR A 326 -9.97 10.32 -0.61
C TYR A 326 -9.68 11.61 -1.36
N SER A 327 -9.31 11.51 -2.63
CA SER A 327 -9.10 12.69 -3.46
C SER A 327 -10.39 13.49 -3.70
N TYR A 328 -11.57 12.87 -3.54
CA TYR A 328 -12.87 13.54 -3.67
C TYR A 328 -13.38 14.13 -2.33
N ALA A 329 -12.86 13.66 -1.19
CA ALA A 329 -13.29 14.10 0.15
C ALA A 329 -12.08 14.52 1.00
N PRO A 330 -11.31 15.54 0.57
CA PRO A 330 -10.08 15.92 1.28
C PRO A 330 -10.30 16.45 2.70
N GLY A 331 -11.52 16.87 3.05
CA GLY A 331 -11.87 17.26 4.42
C GLY A 331 -11.94 16.08 5.41
N GLN A 332 -12.03 14.83 4.92
CA GLN A 332 -12.01 13.64 5.77
C GLN A 332 -10.56 13.30 6.14
N ARG A 333 -10.13 13.81 7.30
CA ARG A 333 -8.78 13.63 7.84
C ARG A 333 -8.65 12.30 8.57
N ILE A 334 -8.69 11.22 7.80
CA ILE A 334 -8.59 9.84 8.28
C ILE A 334 -7.15 9.51 8.70
N TYR A 335 -6.94 9.22 9.99
CA TYR A 335 -5.59 9.08 10.54
C TYR A 335 -4.84 7.85 10.02
N ASN A 336 -5.47 6.68 9.94
CA ASN A 336 -4.80 5.46 9.48
C ASN A 336 -4.31 5.59 8.03
N ALA A 337 -5.12 6.18 7.15
CA ALA A 337 -4.77 6.46 5.76
C ALA A 337 -3.56 7.39 5.67
N PHE A 338 -3.56 8.46 6.46
CA PHE A 338 -2.45 9.41 6.49
C PHE A 338 -1.15 8.75 6.94
N TYR A 339 -1.15 8.02 8.06
CA TYR A 339 0.09 7.40 8.56
C TYR A 339 0.63 6.30 7.64
N GLN A 340 -0.23 5.51 6.99
CA GLN A 340 0.24 4.54 5.99
C GLN A 340 0.84 5.22 4.75
N SER A 341 0.32 6.38 4.34
CA SER A 341 0.96 7.14 3.25
C SER A 341 2.38 7.61 3.63
N LEU A 342 2.61 7.97 4.90
CA LEU A 342 3.94 8.33 5.39
C LEU A 342 4.90 7.13 5.37
N ILE A 343 4.42 5.94 5.76
CA ILE A 343 5.19 4.70 5.66
C ILE A 343 5.63 4.46 4.21
N GLY A 344 4.71 4.59 3.26
CA GLY A 344 5.01 4.33 1.86
C GLY A 344 6.02 5.30 1.27
N LEU A 345 5.86 6.60 1.56
CA LEU A 345 6.81 7.64 1.13
C LEU A 345 8.20 7.46 1.77
N HIS A 346 8.24 7.06 3.04
CA HIS A 346 9.48 6.72 3.73
C HIS A 346 10.20 5.55 3.05
N ASP A 347 9.50 4.42 2.85
CA ASP A 347 10.11 3.20 2.32
C ASP A 347 10.62 3.40 0.89
N LEU A 348 9.85 4.09 0.03
CA LEU A 348 10.33 4.46 -1.29
C LEU A 348 11.61 5.30 -1.19
N SER A 349 11.65 6.30 -0.30
CA SER A 349 12.83 7.14 -0.12
C SER A 349 14.04 6.35 0.36
N ALA A 350 13.86 5.47 1.34
CA ALA A 350 14.92 4.66 1.91
C ALA A 350 15.51 3.65 0.92
N ILE A 351 14.66 3.03 0.09
CA ILE A 351 15.07 2.04 -0.92
C ILE A 351 15.72 2.73 -2.14
N SER A 352 15.13 3.83 -2.61
CA SER A 352 15.52 4.43 -3.89
C SER A 352 16.53 5.56 -3.81
N GLY A 353 16.76 6.11 -2.61
CA GLY A 353 17.51 7.36 -2.42
C GLY A 353 16.83 8.60 -3.03
N ASP A 354 15.58 8.50 -3.47
CA ASP A 354 14.88 9.56 -4.17
C ASP A 354 14.60 10.77 -3.26
N LYS A 355 15.04 11.95 -3.71
CA LYS A 355 14.93 13.19 -2.95
C LYS A 355 13.49 13.72 -2.90
N ILE A 356 12.66 13.39 -3.90
CA ILE A 356 11.27 13.85 -3.96
C ILE A 356 10.45 13.16 -2.87
N SER A 357 10.46 11.82 -2.84
CA SER A 357 9.85 11.00 -1.79
C SER A 357 10.40 11.37 -0.41
N ARG A 358 11.73 11.60 -0.29
CA ARG A 358 12.35 12.10 0.95
C ARG A 358 11.71 13.39 1.43
N GLY A 359 11.55 14.39 0.54
CA GLY A 359 10.96 15.68 0.85
C GLY A 359 9.47 15.60 1.20
N LEU A 360 8.71 14.78 0.47
CA LEU A 360 7.31 14.49 0.74
C LEU A 360 7.14 13.80 2.11
N TRP A 361 7.98 12.82 2.43
CA TRP A 361 7.95 12.18 3.74
C TRP A 361 8.34 13.15 4.86
N LEU A 362 9.35 14.01 4.71
CA LEU A 362 9.70 15.00 5.75
C LEU A 362 8.57 15.98 6.03
N ALA A 363 7.94 16.49 4.99
CA ALA A 363 6.81 17.39 5.13
C ALA A 363 5.60 16.65 5.74
N GLY A 364 5.39 15.40 5.33
CA GLY A 364 4.36 14.54 5.86
C GLY A 364 4.54 14.22 7.35
N GLN A 365 5.73 13.80 7.78
CA GLN A 365 5.97 13.48 9.19
C GLN A 365 5.97 14.72 10.10
N ARG A 366 6.26 15.93 9.59
CA ARG A 366 6.08 17.15 10.39
C ARG A 366 4.61 17.38 10.72
N GLU A 367 3.74 17.22 9.73
CA GLU A 367 2.30 17.23 9.96
C GLU A 367 1.86 16.04 10.83
N GLY A 368 2.42 14.85 10.60
CA GLY A 368 2.18 13.66 11.41
C GLY A 368 2.44 13.87 12.89
N ARG A 369 3.51 14.58 13.27
CA ARG A 369 3.79 14.91 14.68
C ARG A 369 2.73 15.83 15.28
N TYR A 370 2.20 16.76 14.49
CA TYR A 370 1.12 17.65 14.92
C TYR A 370 -0.22 16.89 15.08
N GLU A 371 -0.55 16.02 14.13
CA GLU A 371 -1.78 15.22 14.14
C GLU A 371 -1.78 14.12 15.20
N LEU A 372 -0.60 13.64 15.63
CA LEU A 372 -0.47 12.52 16.57
C LEU A 372 -1.24 12.71 17.88
N PRO A 373 -1.05 13.79 18.66
CA PRO A 373 -1.85 14.01 19.87
C PRO A 373 -3.35 14.19 19.58
N HIS A 374 -3.73 14.70 18.41
CA HIS A 374 -5.14 14.86 18.00
C HIS A 374 -5.81 13.54 17.65
N SER A 375 -5.04 12.48 17.42
CA SER A 375 -5.56 11.13 17.23
C SER A 375 -5.83 10.39 18.54
N ASP A 376 -5.43 10.95 19.69
CA ASP A 376 -5.54 10.37 21.03
C ASP A 376 -6.70 11.02 21.81
N THR A 377 -7.63 10.22 22.31
CA THR A 377 -8.74 10.70 23.15
C THR A 377 -8.35 10.78 24.63
N GLY A 378 -7.15 10.31 24.98
CA GLY A 378 -6.69 10.03 26.34
C GLY A 378 -6.98 8.60 26.82
N SER A 379 -7.87 7.87 26.14
CA SER A 379 -8.31 6.51 26.51
C SER A 379 -8.56 5.57 25.33
N TRP A 380 -8.56 6.11 24.11
CA TRP A 380 -8.75 5.41 22.85
C TRP A 380 -8.16 6.23 21.70
N SER A 381 -8.28 5.75 20.46
CA SER A 381 -7.93 6.55 19.29
C SER A 381 -9.17 7.10 18.57
N TYR A 382 -9.02 8.29 18.02
CA TYR A 382 -9.90 8.77 16.96
C TYR A 382 -9.55 8.11 15.63
N TYR A 383 -10.58 7.84 14.82
CA TYR A 383 -10.48 7.37 13.45
C TYR A 383 -10.19 8.53 12.48
N GLN A 384 -10.93 9.61 12.71
CA GLN A 384 -10.75 10.95 12.17
C GLN A 384 -11.19 11.96 13.25
N PRO A 385 -10.90 13.27 13.13
CA PRO A 385 -11.27 14.25 14.15
C PRO A 385 -12.75 14.15 14.56
N GLY A 386 -12.98 13.96 15.86
CA GLY A 386 -14.33 13.88 16.45
C GLY A 386 -15.00 12.50 16.38
N GLU A 387 -14.37 11.48 15.79
CA GLU A 387 -14.99 10.16 15.59
C GLU A 387 -14.11 9.02 16.11
N LEU A 388 -14.62 8.24 17.06
CA LEU A 388 -13.86 7.16 17.71
C LEU A 388 -13.60 6.00 16.75
N SER A 389 -12.38 5.43 16.81
CA SER A 389 -12.07 4.23 16.04
C SER A 389 -12.88 3.02 16.52
N PRO A 390 -13.53 2.28 15.61
CA PRO A 390 -13.83 0.88 15.86
C PRO A 390 -12.56 0.09 16.20
N MET A 391 -12.73 -1.08 16.83
CA MET A 391 -11.61 -1.89 17.35
C MET A 391 -10.55 -2.20 16.29
N ASN A 392 -10.98 -2.67 15.11
CA ASN A 392 -10.08 -2.97 13.99
C ASN A 392 -9.29 -1.72 13.55
N TYR A 393 -9.94 -0.55 13.46
CA TYR A 393 -9.26 0.68 13.04
C TYR A 393 -8.33 1.26 14.10
N HIS A 394 -8.60 1.04 15.39
CA HIS A 394 -7.65 1.36 16.46
C HIS A 394 -6.37 0.53 16.32
N ILE A 395 -6.51 -0.78 16.09
CA ILE A 395 -5.38 -1.69 15.86
C ILE A 395 -4.57 -1.25 14.64
N VAL A 396 -5.24 -0.99 13.51
CA VAL A 396 -4.60 -0.56 12.26
C VAL A 396 -3.82 0.76 12.45
N LEU A 397 -4.44 1.76 13.08
CA LEU A 397 -3.77 3.04 13.34
C LEU A 397 -2.54 2.85 14.26
N ARG A 398 -2.69 2.11 15.35
CA ARG A 398 -1.59 1.78 16.26
C ARG A 398 -0.43 1.11 15.53
N ASP A 399 -0.71 0.18 14.63
CA ASP A 399 0.32 -0.57 13.92
C ASP A 399 1.04 0.28 12.86
N PHE A 400 0.35 1.21 12.19
CA PHE A 400 1.02 2.20 11.33
C PHE A 400 1.90 3.16 12.13
N ILE A 401 1.44 3.64 13.29
CA ILE A 401 2.26 4.49 14.17
C ILE A 401 3.49 3.73 14.68
N ARG A 402 3.34 2.46 15.06
CA ARG A 402 4.48 1.58 15.40
C ARG A 402 5.45 1.46 14.22
N GLY A 403 4.94 1.23 13.01
CA GLY A 403 5.76 1.13 11.81
C GLY A 403 6.61 2.37 11.54
N LEU A 404 6.13 3.57 11.87
CA LEU A 404 6.91 4.81 11.79
C LEU A 404 7.96 4.92 12.91
N CYS A 405 7.60 4.55 14.15
CA CYS A 405 8.55 4.46 15.26
C CYS A 405 9.76 3.58 14.90
N ASP A 406 9.51 2.37 14.38
CA ASP A 406 10.55 1.39 14.06
C ASP A 406 11.49 1.92 12.96
N ARG A 407 10.90 2.43 11.87
CA ARG A 407 11.63 3.00 10.74
C ARG A 407 12.53 4.15 11.13
N MET A 408 11.98 5.15 11.84
CA MET A 408 12.71 6.34 12.23
C MET A 408 13.80 6.05 13.26
N THR A 409 13.56 5.08 14.15
CA THR A 409 14.57 4.62 15.11
C THR A 409 15.72 3.94 14.37
N ALA A 410 15.41 3.03 13.44
CA ALA A 410 16.41 2.34 12.62
C ALA A 410 17.22 3.32 11.76
N ASP A 411 16.59 4.33 11.16
CA ASP A 411 17.24 5.38 10.39
C ASP A 411 18.28 6.14 11.22
N ARG A 412 17.89 6.62 12.41
CA ARG A 412 18.79 7.33 13.32
C ARG A 412 19.93 6.44 13.81
N GLN A 413 19.65 5.17 14.08
CA GLN A 413 20.69 4.21 14.47
C GLN A 413 21.71 4.03 13.34
N ARG A 414 21.24 3.81 12.10
CA ARG A 414 22.13 3.66 10.94
C ARG A 414 22.99 4.90 10.70
N GLU A 415 22.42 6.10 10.78
CA GLU A 415 23.21 7.32 10.57
C GLU A 415 24.15 7.61 11.75
N THR A 416 23.75 7.30 12.99
CA THR A 416 24.63 7.42 14.16
C THR A 416 25.86 6.52 14.03
N ILE A 417 25.68 5.28 13.56
CA ILE A 417 26.79 4.35 13.28
C ILE A 417 27.74 4.95 12.23
N LYS A 418 27.19 5.43 11.10
CA LYS A 418 28.00 6.07 10.04
C LYS A 418 28.72 7.33 10.53
N LEU A 419 28.09 8.12 11.38
CA LEU A 419 28.69 9.31 11.97
C LEU A 419 29.86 8.94 12.89
N ARG A 420 29.67 7.97 13.79
CA ARG A 420 30.71 7.52 14.73
C ARG A 420 31.89 6.85 14.04
N ALA A 421 31.63 6.12 12.96
CA ALA A 421 32.70 5.57 12.11
C ALA A 421 33.59 6.67 11.50
N ARG A 422 33.03 7.87 11.23
CA ARG A 422 33.76 9.01 10.65
C ARG A 422 34.36 9.96 11.68
N LYS A 423 33.69 10.17 12.83
CA LYS A 423 34.01 11.22 13.81
C LYS A 423 34.39 10.71 15.21
N GLY A 424 34.46 9.39 15.40
CA GLY A 424 34.77 8.75 16.68
C GLY A 424 33.53 8.39 17.52
N PRO A 425 33.71 7.55 18.55
CA PRO A 425 32.62 6.90 19.29
C PRO A 425 31.71 7.87 20.06
N ALA A 426 32.24 9.03 20.47
CA ALA A 426 31.49 10.05 21.19
C ALA A 426 30.57 10.91 20.30
N ALA A 427 30.61 10.74 18.96
CA ALA A 427 29.82 11.56 18.06
C ALA A 427 28.30 11.37 18.27
N VAL A 428 27.57 12.49 18.25
CA VAL A 428 26.11 12.55 18.46
C VAL A 428 25.42 13.04 17.18
N LEU A 429 24.35 12.34 16.77
CA LEU A 429 23.56 12.71 15.61
C LEU A 429 22.60 13.87 15.94
N GLY A 430 23.07 15.09 15.66
CA GLY A 430 22.31 16.34 15.83
C GLY A 430 21.43 16.75 14.64
N ASP A 431 21.50 16.06 13.50
CA ASP A 431 20.67 16.39 12.32
C ASP A 431 19.25 15.83 12.43
N PHE A 432 18.43 16.45 13.28
CA PHE A 432 17.02 16.08 13.46
C PHE A 432 16.13 16.46 12.28
N LYS A 433 16.58 17.36 11.40
CA LYS A 433 15.82 17.76 10.21
C LYS A 433 15.88 16.67 9.15
N SER A 434 17.07 16.10 8.92
CA SER A 434 17.27 15.02 7.96
C SER A 434 17.16 13.63 8.58
N TRP A 435 17.11 13.50 9.91
CA TRP A 435 16.92 12.20 10.58
C TRP A 435 16.00 12.41 11.80
N PRO A 436 14.70 12.67 11.56
CA PRO A 436 13.76 13.01 12.63
C PRO A 436 13.65 11.90 13.68
N ASP A 437 13.45 12.30 14.94
CA ASP A 437 13.29 11.37 16.05
C ASP A 437 11.95 10.62 15.97
N GLY A 438 11.98 9.30 16.14
CA GLY A 438 10.79 8.43 16.17
C GLY A 438 10.05 8.42 17.52
N GLY A 439 10.66 8.97 18.58
CA GLY A 439 10.17 8.94 19.96
C GLY A 439 8.67 9.22 20.15
N PRO A 440 8.11 10.31 19.59
CA PRO A 440 6.67 10.60 19.73
C PRO A 440 5.77 9.47 19.21
N TYR A 441 6.11 8.86 18.07
CA TYR A 441 5.37 7.72 17.54
C TYR A 441 5.51 6.50 18.45
N CYS A 442 6.71 6.25 18.99
CA CYS A 442 6.98 5.16 19.94
C CYS A 442 6.14 5.27 21.23
N VAL A 443 6.03 6.49 21.77
CA VAL A 443 5.19 6.77 22.94
C VAL A 443 3.72 6.52 22.61
N MET A 444 3.24 7.00 21.46
CA MET A 444 1.84 6.85 21.08
C MET A 444 1.45 5.39 20.82
N THR A 445 2.31 4.59 20.18
CA THR A 445 2.03 3.14 20.04
C THR A 445 1.91 2.44 21.37
N THR A 446 2.73 2.81 22.37
CA THR A 446 2.62 2.24 23.72
C THR A 446 1.30 2.63 24.39
N ARG A 447 0.85 3.88 24.24
CA ARG A 447 -0.46 4.32 24.75
C ARG A 447 -1.61 3.55 24.09
N PHE A 448 -1.65 3.50 22.77
CA PHE A 448 -2.71 2.79 22.05
C PHE A 448 -2.70 1.29 22.36
N SER A 449 -1.53 0.65 22.47
CA SER A 449 -1.45 -0.72 22.98
C SER A 449 -2.10 -0.85 24.36
N LYS A 450 -1.77 0.03 25.32
CA LYS A 450 -2.38 0.00 26.67
C LYS A 450 -3.89 0.16 26.63
N TYR A 451 -4.41 1.05 25.78
CA TYR A 451 -5.85 1.24 25.59
C TYR A 451 -6.51 -0.05 25.09
N LEU A 452 -5.94 -0.67 24.06
CA LEU A 452 -6.43 -1.93 23.52
C LEU A 452 -6.48 -3.02 24.60
N TYR A 453 -5.36 -3.28 25.27
CA TYR A 453 -5.21 -4.33 26.27
C TYR A 453 -6.16 -4.12 27.46
N LYS A 454 -6.28 -2.87 27.94
CA LYS A 454 -7.29 -2.52 28.96
C LYS A 454 -8.71 -2.84 28.50
N ARG A 455 -9.05 -2.58 27.23
CA ARG A 455 -10.40 -2.79 26.69
C ARG A 455 -10.74 -4.27 26.48
N VAL A 456 -9.77 -5.09 26.08
CA VAL A 456 -9.97 -6.54 25.88
C VAL A 456 -9.72 -7.37 27.15
N GLY A 457 -9.37 -6.73 28.28
CA GLY A 457 -9.15 -7.41 29.56
C GLY A 457 -7.93 -8.32 29.59
N THR A 458 -6.91 -8.05 28.76
CA THR A 458 -5.67 -8.84 28.71
C THR A 458 -4.45 -7.97 28.94
N SER A 459 -3.32 -8.58 29.33
CA SER A 459 -2.06 -7.87 29.49
C SER A 459 -1.31 -7.77 28.15
N PRO A 460 -0.52 -6.70 27.92
CA PRO A 460 0.38 -6.65 26.78
C PRO A 460 1.36 -7.84 26.81
N PRO A 461 1.69 -8.44 25.65
CA PRO A 461 2.79 -9.41 25.60
C PRO A 461 4.08 -8.73 26.05
N SER A 462 4.94 -9.48 26.75
CA SER A 462 6.26 -8.99 27.15
C SER A 462 7.01 -8.45 25.92
N PRO A 463 7.67 -7.29 26.02
CA PRO A 463 8.45 -6.77 24.90
C PRO A 463 9.49 -7.81 24.47
N ALA A 464 9.58 -8.07 23.17
CA ALA A 464 10.64 -8.91 22.62
C ALA A 464 12.00 -8.35 23.07
N PRO A 465 12.98 -9.19 23.43
CA PRO A 465 14.32 -8.73 23.77
C PRO A 465 14.87 -7.94 22.57
N ARG A 466 15.28 -6.69 22.84
CA ARG A 466 15.78 -5.75 21.83
C ARG A 466 17.20 -6.08 21.41
#